data_AF-A0A521YHU0-F1
#
_entry.id   AF-A0A521YHU0-F1
#
_cell.length_a   1.000
_cell.length_b   1.000
_cell.length_c   1.000
_cell.angle_alpha   90.00
_cell.angle_beta   90.00
_cell.angle_gamma   90.00
#
_symmetry.space_group_name_H-M   'P 1'
#
loop_
_entity.id
_entity.type
_entity.pdbx_description
1 polymer ?
#
loop_
_entity_poly.entity_id
_entity_poly.type
_entity_poly.pdbx_seq_one_letter_code
_entity_poly.pdbx_strand_id
1 'polypeptide(L)'
;MGALVRERRGPRGVRDTATEIGISPATLSRVENGKQPDLATFEKLCRWLEISPSDVLGGSGSVPLSGQPAIATAHLKAQRQIRPELAKALGEMILRAQAMLADDSRPGEA
;
A
#
# COMPACT_ATOMS: atom_id res chain seq x y z
N MET A 1 11.11 -3.81 1.01
CA MET A 1 10.59 -5.18 0.87
C MET A 1 11.24 -6.19 1.80
N GLY A 2 12.57 -6.20 2.00
CA GLY A 2 13.25 -7.17 2.86
C GLY A 2 12.70 -7.30 4.29
N ALA A 3 12.34 -6.19 4.93
CA ALA A 3 11.70 -6.20 6.24
C ALA A 3 10.34 -6.93 6.25
N LEU A 4 9.49 -6.68 5.24
CA LEU A 4 8.19 -7.35 5.07
C LEU A 4 8.35 -8.87 4.90
N VAL A 5 9.35 -9.27 4.11
CA VAL A 5 9.68 -10.69 3.89
C VAL A 5 10.09 -11.35 5.20
N ARG A 6 10.97 -10.70 5.97
CA ARG A 6 11.44 -11.20 7.27
C ARG A 6 10.31 -11.28 8.29
N GLU A 7 9.41 -10.30 8.30
CA GLU A 7 8.23 -10.26 9.18
C GLU A 7 7.27 -11.41 8.87
N ARG A 8 6.86 -11.59 7.60
CA ARG A 8 5.98 -12.70 7.19
C ARG A 8 6.63 -14.07 7.43
N ARG A 9 7.94 -14.20 7.23
CA ARG A 9 8.67 -15.44 7.51
C ARG A 9 8.66 -15.77 9.00
N GLY A 10 8.78 -14.76 9.86
CA GLY A 10 8.84 -14.91 11.30
C GLY A 10 9.93 -15.89 11.74
N PRO A 11 9.62 -16.88 12.61
CA PRO A 11 10.60 -17.83 13.11
C PRO A 11 10.95 -18.96 12.12
N ARG A 12 10.26 -19.05 10.97
CA ARG A 12 10.45 -20.16 10.02
C ARG A 12 11.84 -20.10 9.39
N GLY A 13 12.39 -21.27 9.06
CA GLY A 13 13.69 -21.39 8.41
C GLY A 13 13.74 -20.70 7.05
N VAL A 14 14.88 -20.09 6.72
CA VAL A 14 15.13 -19.44 5.42
C VAL A 14 15.05 -20.47 4.29
N ARG A 15 15.51 -21.71 4.51
CA ARG A 15 15.49 -22.77 3.49
C ARG A 15 14.05 -23.18 3.13
N ASP A 16 13.25 -23.50 4.14
CA ASP A 16 11.87 -23.96 3.92
C ASP A 16 11.02 -22.86 3.29
N THR A 17 11.20 -21.62 3.76
CA THR A 17 10.51 -20.45 3.19
C THR A 17 10.95 -20.16 1.75
N ALA A 18 12.24 -20.31 1.44
CA ALA A 18 12.73 -20.12 0.08
C ALA A 18 12.15 -21.16 -0.89
N THR A 19 12.02 -22.42 -0.45
CA THR A 19 11.34 -23.47 -1.21
C THR A 19 9.87 -23.15 -1.46
N GLU A 20 9.15 -22.66 -0.44
CA GLU A 20 7.75 -22.23 -0.57
C GLU A 20 7.57 -21.10 -1.60
N ILE A 21 8.47 -20.11 -1.58
CA ILE A 21 8.46 -18.98 -2.53
C ILE A 21 8.92 -19.41 -3.93
N GLY A 22 9.66 -20.51 -4.05
CA GLY A 22 10.28 -20.96 -5.30
C GLY A 22 11.51 -20.13 -5.70
N ILE A 23 12.35 -19.76 -4.73
CA ILE A 23 13.63 -19.06 -4.92
C ILE A 23 14.76 -19.76 -4.16
N SER A 24 16.02 -19.40 -4.43
CA SER A 24 17.15 -19.97 -3.68
C SER A 24 17.22 -19.40 -2.24
N PRO A 25 17.68 -20.18 -1.24
CA PRO A 25 17.90 -19.68 0.12
C PRO A 25 18.87 -18.48 0.17
N ALA A 26 19.87 -18.46 -0.71
CA ALA A 26 20.81 -17.35 -0.84
C ALA A 26 20.12 -16.07 -1.38
N THR A 27 19.18 -16.21 -2.32
CA THR A 27 18.37 -15.09 -2.82
C THR A 27 17.49 -14.52 -1.71
N LEU A 28 16.79 -15.38 -0.96
CA LEU A 28 15.95 -14.95 0.16
C LEU A 28 16.77 -14.19 1.22
N SER A 29 17.92 -14.75 1.63
CA SER A 29 18.82 -14.11 2.60
C SER A 29 19.33 -12.75 2.10
N ARG A 30 19.71 -12.61 0.82
CA ARG A 30 20.12 -11.33 0.25
C ARG A 30 18.99 -10.29 0.30
N VAL A 31 17.76 -10.69 -0.05
CA VAL A 31 16.60 -9.80 -0.02
C VAL A 31 16.27 -9.34 1.39
N GLU A 32 16.31 -10.24 2.37
CA GLU A 32 16.08 -9.89 3.78
C GLU A 32 17.15 -8.94 4.33
N ASN A 33 18.37 -9.04 3.83
CA ASN A 33 19.47 -8.11 4.14
C ASN A 33 19.46 -6.83 3.29
N GLY A 34 18.38 -6.57 2.52
CA GLY A 34 18.16 -5.31 1.82
C GLY A 34 18.69 -5.26 0.38
N LYS A 35 19.18 -6.37 -0.18
CA LYS A 35 19.55 -6.40 -1.60
C LYS A 35 18.29 -6.38 -2.48
N GLN A 36 18.30 -5.53 -3.50
CA GLN A 36 17.24 -5.48 -4.50
C GLN A 36 17.08 -6.84 -5.21
N PRO A 37 15.89 -7.45 -5.22
CA PRO A 37 15.61 -8.62 -6.06
C PRO A 37 15.53 -8.22 -7.54
N ASP A 38 15.74 -9.19 -8.43
CA ASP A 38 15.34 -9.06 -9.84
C ASP A 38 13.81 -9.14 -9.99
N LEU A 39 13.30 -8.86 -11.20
CA LEU A 39 11.87 -8.81 -11.46
C LEU A 39 11.16 -10.15 -11.17
N ALA A 40 11.76 -11.27 -11.58
CA ALA A 40 11.17 -12.60 -11.37
C ALA A 40 11.09 -12.96 -9.87
N THR A 41 12.12 -12.63 -9.10
CA THR A 41 12.14 -12.80 -7.65
C THR A 41 11.15 -11.87 -6.97
N PHE A 42 11.08 -10.62 -7.43
CA PHE A 42 10.15 -9.62 -6.92
C PHE A 42 8.68 -10.05 -7.07
N GLU A 43 8.29 -10.55 -8.24
CA GLU A 43 6.93 -11.06 -8.48
C GLU A 43 6.56 -12.23 -7.57
N LYS A 44 7.48 -13.19 -7.39
CA LYS A 44 7.30 -14.32 -6.48
C LYS A 44 7.13 -13.84 -5.04
N LEU A 45 7.93 -12.87 -4.61
CA LEU A 45 7.82 -12.28 -3.28
C LEU A 45 6.51 -11.51 -3.11
N CYS A 46 6.04 -10.75 -4.10
CA CYS A 46 4.76 -10.06 -4.03
C CYS A 46 3.59 -11.05 -3.88
N ARG A 47 3.57 -12.09 -4.69
CA ARG A 47 2.56 -13.16 -4.62
C ARG A 47 2.60 -13.86 -3.27
N TRP A 48 3.79 -14.22 -2.81
CA TRP A 48 3.97 -14.86 -1.51
C TRP A 48 3.60 -13.93 -0.37
N LEU A 49 3.79 -12.61 -0.48
CA LEU A 49 3.41 -11.62 0.52
C LEU A 49 1.93 -11.20 0.43
N GLU A 50 1.19 -11.63 -0.60
CA GLU A 50 -0.19 -11.21 -0.89
C GLU A 50 -0.33 -9.67 -1.01
N ILE A 51 0.69 -9.03 -1.59
CA ILE A 51 0.70 -7.59 -1.85
C ILE A 51 0.78 -7.30 -3.35
N SER A 52 0.21 -6.18 -3.77
CA SER A 52 0.34 -5.75 -5.17
C SER A 52 1.77 -5.27 -5.44
N PRO A 53 2.40 -5.67 -6.57
CA PRO A 53 3.65 -5.09 -7.03
C PRO A 53 3.65 -3.56 -7.06
N SER A 54 2.51 -2.97 -7.41
CA SER A 54 2.30 -1.52 -7.46
C SER A 54 2.43 -0.87 -6.08
N ASP A 55 1.98 -1.52 -5.01
CA ASP A 55 2.09 -0.99 -3.64
C ASP A 55 3.56 -0.89 -3.19
N VAL A 56 4.40 -1.79 -3.69
CA VAL A 56 5.83 -1.86 -3.32
C VAL A 56 6.69 -0.92 -4.17
N LEU A 57 6.34 -0.75 -5.44
CA LEU A 57 7.06 0.12 -6.38
C LEU A 57 6.58 1.59 -6.34
N GLY A 58 5.62 1.92 -5.48
CA GLY A 58 5.03 3.26 -5.43
C GLY A 58 4.15 3.57 -6.66
N GLY A 59 3.67 2.51 -7.33
CA GLY A 59 2.67 2.59 -8.37
C GLY A 59 1.33 2.98 -7.76
N SER A 60 1.15 4.27 -7.50
CA SER A 60 -0.16 4.90 -7.55
C SER A 60 -0.74 4.61 -8.94
N GLY A 61 -1.47 3.50 -9.06
CA GLY A 61 -2.37 3.24 -10.18
C GLY A 61 -3.58 4.21 -10.18
N SER A 62 -3.62 5.16 -9.25
CA SER A 62 -4.29 6.43 -9.48
C SER A 62 -3.33 7.33 -10.24
N VAL A 63 -3.63 7.59 -11.51
CA VAL A 63 -3.25 8.88 -12.13
C VAL A 63 -3.43 9.94 -11.06
N PRO A 64 -2.39 10.69 -10.65
CA PRO A 64 -2.58 11.72 -9.64
C PRO A 64 -3.65 12.66 -10.19
N LEU A 65 -4.83 12.65 -9.59
CA LEU A 65 -5.73 13.79 -9.66
C LEU A 65 -4.90 14.94 -9.12
N SER A 66 -4.41 15.76 -10.03
CA SER A 66 -3.66 16.97 -9.74
C SER A 66 -4.43 17.74 -8.66
N GLY A 67 -3.88 17.80 -7.44
CA GLY A 67 -4.42 18.64 -6.37
C GLY A 67 -4.57 18.07 -4.95
N GLN A 68 -4.30 16.80 -4.65
CA GLN A 68 -4.43 16.33 -3.25
C GLN A 68 -3.17 16.60 -2.40
N PRO A 69 -3.27 17.29 -1.25
CA PRO A 69 -2.14 17.45 -0.33
C PRO A 69 -1.89 16.14 0.43
N ALA A 70 -0.82 15.43 0.06
CA ALA A 70 -0.40 14.14 0.60
C ALA A 70 -0.24 14.08 2.14
N ILE A 71 -0.13 15.23 2.80
CA ILE A 71 0.08 15.36 4.25
C ILE A 71 -1.18 14.88 5.02
N ALA A 72 -2.39 15.16 4.52
CA ALA A 72 -3.62 14.79 5.21
C ALA A 72 -3.80 13.25 5.33
N THR A 73 -3.43 12.50 4.29
CA THR A 73 -3.57 11.03 4.26
C THR A 73 -2.61 10.29 5.19
N ALA A 74 -1.41 10.82 5.42
CA ALA A 74 -0.43 10.21 6.30
C ALA A 74 -0.84 10.32 7.78
N HIS A 75 -1.33 11.49 8.19
CA HIS A 75 -1.80 11.72 9.55
C HIS A 75 -3.07 10.91 9.87
N LEU A 76 -3.97 10.73 8.91
CA LEU A 76 -5.19 9.93 9.09
C LEU A 76 -4.87 8.43 9.26
N LYS A 77 -3.95 7.87 8.46
CA LYS A 77 -3.52 6.46 8.62
C LYS A 77 -2.79 6.20 9.93
N ALA A 78 -2.03 7.18 10.43
CA ALA A 78 -1.28 7.08 11.67
C ALA A 78 -2.18 7.07 12.92
N GLN A 79 -3.34 7.75 12.88
CA GLN A 79 -4.26 7.86 14.02
C GLN A 79 -5.39 6.82 13.95
N ARG A 80 -5.06 5.53 14.20
CA ARG A 80 -6.02 4.40 14.23
C ARG A 80 -7.02 4.41 15.41
N GLN A 81 -7.19 5.53 16.11
CA GLN A 81 -8.11 5.69 17.24
C GLN A 81 -9.01 6.92 17.04
N ILE A 82 -9.82 6.91 15.98
CA ILE A 82 -10.76 8.02 15.73
C ILE A 82 -11.95 7.85 16.67
N ARG A 83 -12.21 8.84 17.53
CA ARG A 83 -13.42 8.89 18.36
C ARG A 83 -14.66 8.82 17.46
N PRO A 84 -15.73 8.09 17.83
CA PRO A 84 -16.89 7.89 16.95
C PRO A 84 -17.54 9.20 16.50
N GLU A 85 -17.60 10.20 17.39
CA GLU A 85 -18.08 11.56 17.07
C GLU A 85 -17.24 12.24 15.99
N LEU A 86 -15.91 12.11 16.05
CA LEU A 86 -15.00 12.70 15.06
C LEU A 86 -15.12 11.97 13.72
N ALA A 87 -15.27 10.64 13.72
CA ALA A 87 -15.49 9.87 12.52
C ALA A 87 -16.78 10.29 11.79
N LYS A 88 -17.85 10.53 12.55
CA LYS A 88 -19.12 11.03 12.04
C LYS A 88 -18.97 12.43 11.41
N ALA A 89 -18.36 13.37 12.14
CA ALA A 89 -18.15 14.73 11.65
C ALA A 89 -17.27 14.77 10.37
N LEU A 90 -16.21 13.96 10.33
CA LEU A 90 -15.36 13.83 9.15
C LEU A 90 -16.12 13.21 7.97
N GLY A 91 -16.94 12.18 8.21
CA GLY A 91 -17.78 11.58 7.19
C GLY A 91 -18.76 12.58 6.56
N GLU A 92 -19.44 13.37 7.39
CA GLU A 92 -20.35 14.42 6.91
C GLU A 92 -19.62 15.49 6.08
N MET A 93 -18.43 15.90 6.50
CA MET A 93 -17.61 16.86 5.76
C MET A 93 -17.18 16.32 4.39
N ILE A 94 -16.74 15.06 4.33
CA ILE A 94 -16.32 14.42 3.07
C ILE A 94 -17.51 14.31 2.10
N LEU A 95 -18.67 13.88 2.57
CA LEU A 95 -19.88 13.75 1.74
C LEU A 95 -20.31 15.11 1.17
N ARG A 96 -20.22 16.18 1.95
CA ARG A 96 -20.50 17.55 1.47
C ARG A 96 -19.50 18.02 0.42
N ALA A 97 -18.21 17.78 0.64
CA ALA A 97 -17.18 18.13 -0.33
C ALA A 97 -17.37 17.38 -1.65
N GLN A 98 -17.72 16.09 -1.61
CA GLN A 98 -18.03 15.28 -2.80
C GLN A 98 -19.26 15.80 -3.54
N ALA A 99 -20.32 16.17 -2.82
CA ALA A 99 -21.51 16.76 -3.43
C ALA A 99 -21.19 18.07 -4.16
N MET A 100 -20.37 18.94 -3.57
CA MET A 100 -19.95 20.20 -4.18
C MET A 100 -19.13 19.97 -5.46
N LEU A 101 -18.20 19.01 -5.46
CA LEU A 101 -17.43 18.64 -6.64
C LEU A 101 -18.31 18.02 -7.75
N ALA A 102 -19.30 17.21 -7.37
CA ALA A 102 -20.25 16.63 -8.32
C ALA A 102 -21.18 17.71 -8.93
N ASP A 103 -21.49 18.74 -8.15
CA ASP A 103 -22.29 19.88 -8.62
C ASP A 103 -21.52 20.78 -9.59
N ASP A 104 -20.25 21.06 -9.30
CA ASP A 104 -19.34 21.82 -10.16
C ASP A 104 -19.01 21.08 -11.48
N SER A 105 -19.24 19.76 -11.50
CA SER A 105 -19.07 18.90 -12.68
C SER A 105 -20.32 18.80 -13.56
N ARG A 106 -21.45 19.42 -13.19
CA ARG A 106 -22.61 19.53 -14.08
C ARG A 106 -22.37 20.65 -15.10
N PRO A 107 -22.21 20.35 -16.40
CA PRO A 107 -22.16 21.40 -17.41
C PRO A 107 -23.48 22.16 -17.36
N GLY A 108 -23.39 23.50 -17.35
CA GLY A 108 -24.53 24.40 -17.19
C GLY A 108 -25.72 23.99 -18.07
N GLU A 109 -26.87 23.77 -17.43
CA GLU A 109 -28.15 23.88 -18.12
C GLU A 109 -28.33 25.34 -18.54
N ALA A 110 -28.63 25.49 -19.83
CA ALA A 110 -28.79 26.74 -20.57
C ALA A 110 -29.94 27.62 -20.07
#